data_AF-A0A7U5JVP8-F1
#
_entry.id   AF-A0A7U5JVP8-F1
#
_cell.length_a   1.000
_cell.length_b   1.000
_cell.length_c   1.000
_cell.angle_alpha   90.00
_cell.angle_beta   90.00
_cell.angle_gamma   90.00
#
_symmetry.space_group_name_H-M   'P 1'
#
loop_
_entity.id
_entity.type
_entity.pdbx_description
1 polymer ?
#
loop_
_entity_poly.entity_id
_entity_poly.type
_entity_poly.pdbx_seq_one_letter_code
_entity_poly.pdbx_strand_id
1 'polypeptide(L)'
;MNPLTINTIEICVKETEEIQRTPDERFLQQPISYLKSEITEFLFIDSPDFDNIQVDSLVLEVDDMFKTYMALFGLQGRKKEGEAIRSYIEEKLQHQLTGFSMSFSDNEGFWEVNMPLDPIEGFNESMPIQDALQLLHDALGGLNEMRTENQ
;
A
#
# COMPACT_ATOMS: atom_id res chain seq x y z
N MET A 1 -6.30 -2.04 -19.05
CA MET A 1 -5.66 -2.76 -17.95
C MET A 1 -6.67 -3.74 -17.40
N ASN A 2 -6.23 -4.93 -17.01
CA ASN A 2 -7.12 -5.87 -16.33
C ASN A 2 -7.25 -5.43 -14.86
N PRO A 3 -8.43 -5.56 -14.24
CA PRO A 3 -8.56 -5.27 -12.82
C PRO A 3 -7.68 -6.21 -12.00
N LEU A 4 -7.15 -5.71 -10.88
CA LEU A 4 -6.39 -6.53 -9.94
C LEU A 4 -7.21 -7.72 -9.45
N THR A 5 -6.54 -8.85 -9.31
CA THR A 5 -7.06 -10.04 -8.65
C THR A 5 -6.88 -9.86 -7.15
N ILE A 6 -7.99 -9.82 -6.40
CA ILE A 6 -7.98 -9.77 -4.94
C ILE A 6 -8.41 -11.14 -4.42
N ASN A 7 -7.53 -11.83 -3.71
CA ASN A 7 -7.83 -13.13 -3.11
C ASN A 7 -8.69 -12.96 -1.86
N THR A 8 -8.24 -12.07 -0.97
CA THR A 8 -8.88 -11.83 0.32
C THR A 8 -8.79 -10.34 0.66
N ILE A 9 -9.85 -9.83 1.27
CA ILE A 9 -9.85 -8.56 1.97
C ILE A 9 -10.36 -8.81 3.38
N GLU A 10 -9.63 -8.33 4.37
CA GLU A 10 -10.00 -8.43 5.78
C GLU A 10 -10.06 -7.03 6.37
N ILE A 11 -11.05 -6.80 7.22
CA ILE A 11 -11.20 -5.55 7.95
C ILE A 11 -10.83 -5.87 9.38
N CYS A 12 -9.79 -5.21 9.85
CA CYS A 12 -9.13 -5.50 11.11
C CYS A 12 -9.14 -4.27 12.01
N VAL A 13 -9.12 -4.49 13.33
CA VAL A 13 -9.03 -3.41 14.31
C VAL A 13 -7.56 -3.05 14.52
N LYS A 14 -7.19 -1.79 14.35
CA LYS A 14 -5.79 -1.33 14.49
C LYS A 14 -5.18 -1.62 15.86
N GLU A 15 -5.96 -1.47 16.93
CA GLU A 15 -5.46 -1.62 18.30
C GLU A 15 -5.15 -3.09 18.65
N THR A 16 -5.92 -4.04 18.11
CA THR A 16 -5.84 -5.45 18.49
C THR A 16 -5.34 -6.36 17.39
N GLU A 17 -5.24 -5.85 16.16
CA GLU A 17 -4.95 -6.60 14.92
C GLU A 17 -5.94 -7.76 14.64
N GLU A 18 -7.08 -7.79 15.35
CA GLU A 18 -8.08 -8.84 15.18
C GLU A 18 -8.94 -8.58 13.92
N ILE A 19 -9.20 -9.65 13.18
CA ILE A 19 -10.14 -9.63 12.05
C ILE A 19 -11.55 -9.40 12.57
N GLN A 20 -12.13 -8.26 12.21
CA GLN A 20 -13.51 -7.92 12.52
C GLN A 20 -14.47 -8.54 11.51
N ARG A 21 -14.11 -8.54 10.22
CA ARG A 21 -14.89 -9.18 9.14
C ARG A 21 -14.08 -9.38 7.86
N THR A 22 -14.49 -10.35 7.06
CA THR A 22 -13.96 -10.62 5.70
C THR A 22 -15.06 -10.33 4.69
N PRO A 23 -15.13 -9.11 4.11
CA PRO A 23 -16.18 -8.77 3.15
C PRO A 23 -15.99 -9.48 1.80
N ASP A 24 -17.05 -9.50 1.00
CA ASP A 24 -16.97 -9.97 -0.40
C ASP A 24 -16.48 -8.88 -1.37
N GLU A 25 -16.26 -9.26 -2.62
CA GLU A 25 -15.76 -8.40 -3.70
C GLU A 25 -16.55 -7.09 -3.91
N ARG A 26 -17.84 -7.05 -3.55
CA ARG A 26 -18.66 -5.85 -3.72
C ARG A 26 -18.22 -4.74 -2.78
N PHE A 27 -17.54 -5.07 -1.69
CA PHE A 27 -16.96 -4.08 -0.78
C PHE A 27 -15.87 -3.25 -1.45
N LEU A 28 -15.15 -3.79 -2.43
CA LEU A 28 -14.15 -3.03 -3.19
C LEU A 28 -14.75 -1.85 -3.97
N GLN A 29 -16.06 -1.85 -4.22
CA GLN A 29 -16.79 -0.74 -4.84
C GLN A 29 -17.10 0.40 -3.86
N GLN A 30 -16.90 0.22 -2.55
CA GLN A 30 -17.02 1.31 -1.59
C GLN A 30 -15.94 2.35 -1.85
N PRO A 31 -16.23 3.64 -1.65
CA PRO A 31 -15.21 4.67 -1.74
C PRO A 31 -14.15 4.48 -0.65
N ILE A 32 -12.90 4.79 -0.94
CA ILE A 32 -11.82 4.71 0.06
C ILE A 32 -12.08 5.65 1.26
N SER A 33 -12.93 6.67 1.10
CA SER A 33 -13.49 7.48 2.20
C SER A 33 -14.13 6.70 3.34
N TYR A 34 -14.50 5.44 3.11
CA TYR A 34 -14.87 4.49 4.15
C TYR A 34 -13.87 4.49 5.33
N LEU A 35 -12.57 4.42 5.06
CA LEU A 35 -11.53 4.33 6.11
C LEU A 35 -11.42 5.60 6.96
N LYS A 36 -11.85 6.77 6.44
CA LYS A 36 -11.94 7.99 7.27
C LYS A 36 -13.11 7.95 8.25
N SER A 37 -14.19 7.27 7.86
CA SER A 37 -15.36 7.09 8.73
C SER A 37 -15.10 6.03 9.80
N GLU A 38 -14.25 5.05 9.50
CA GLU A 38 -13.90 3.94 10.39
C GLU A 38 -12.39 3.95 10.69
N ILE A 39 -11.88 5.05 11.24
CA ILE A 39 -10.43 5.28 11.39
C ILE A 39 -9.71 4.29 12.32
N THR A 40 -10.46 3.58 13.17
CA THR A 40 -9.92 2.52 14.04
C THR A 40 -9.72 1.21 13.29
N GLU A 41 -10.19 1.11 12.05
CA GLU A 41 -10.04 -0.04 11.19
C GLU A 41 -8.90 0.14 10.19
N PHE A 42 -8.34 -0.98 9.74
CA PHE A 42 -7.52 -1.07 8.54
C PHE A 42 -8.01 -2.20 7.64
N LEU A 43 -7.72 -2.10 6.35
CA LEU A 43 -7.97 -3.17 5.38
C LEU A 43 -6.66 -3.94 5.20
N PHE A 44 -6.66 -5.24 5.44
CA PHE A 44 -5.62 -6.13 4.96
C PHE A 44 -6.04 -6.71 3.61
N ILE A 45 -5.12 -6.73 2.64
CA ILE A 45 -5.38 -7.15 1.27
C ILE A 45 -4.35 -8.20 0.87
N ASP A 46 -4.85 -9.36 0.47
CA ASP A 46 -4.07 -10.41 -0.20
C ASP A 46 -4.37 -10.38 -1.71
N SER A 47 -3.33 -10.22 -2.52
CA SER A 47 -3.44 -10.11 -3.98
C SER A 47 -2.17 -10.60 -4.68
N PRO A 48 -2.27 -11.59 -5.59
CA PRO A 48 -1.12 -12.12 -6.31
C PRO A 48 -0.49 -11.10 -7.28
N ASP A 49 -1.22 -10.04 -7.64
CA ASP A 49 -0.69 -8.99 -8.50
C ASP A 49 0.35 -8.12 -7.78
N PHE A 50 0.25 -7.98 -6.45
CA PHE A 50 1.25 -7.35 -5.60
C PHE A 50 2.45 -8.26 -5.33
N ASP A 51 2.23 -9.58 -5.19
CA ASP A 51 3.32 -10.56 -5.08
C ASP A 51 4.28 -10.49 -6.29
N ASN A 52 3.71 -10.28 -7.49
CA ASN A 52 4.48 -10.15 -8.73
C ASN A 52 5.46 -8.97 -8.71
N ILE A 53 5.19 -7.94 -7.90
CA ILE A 53 6.06 -6.77 -7.70
C ILE A 53 6.76 -6.80 -6.33
N GLN A 54 6.82 -7.99 -5.71
CA GLN A 54 7.52 -8.26 -4.45
C GLN A 54 6.97 -7.46 -3.26
N VAL A 55 5.71 -7.02 -3.35
CA VAL A 55 4.98 -6.39 -2.25
C VAL A 55 4.26 -7.50 -1.48
N ASP A 56 4.56 -7.61 -0.20
CA ASP A 56 3.96 -8.55 0.75
C ASP A 56 3.09 -7.78 1.74
N SER A 57 2.02 -8.42 2.22
CA SER A 57 1.22 -7.95 3.36
C SER A 57 0.75 -6.49 3.22
N LEU A 58 -0.12 -6.25 2.23
CA LEU A 58 -0.64 -4.90 1.94
C LEU A 58 -1.75 -4.51 2.92
N VAL A 59 -1.58 -3.35 3.54
CA VAL A 59 -2.56 -2.72 4.42
C VAL A 59 -2.94 -1.34 3.87
N LEU A 60 -4.24 -1.05 3.83
CA LEU A 60 -4.76 0.30 3.63
C LEU A 60 -5.38 0.82 4.92
N GLU A 61 -4.99 2.02 5.32
CA GLU A 61 -5.53 2.65 6.52
C GLU A 61 -5.60 4.17 6.42
N VAL A 62 -6.17 4.81 7.43
CA VAL A 62 -6.05 6.26 7.65
C VAL A 62 -5.27 6.49 8.93
N ASP A 63 -4.14 7.20 8.84
CA ASP A 63 -3.32 7.58 10.00
C ASP A 63 -4.15 8.40 11.01
N ASP A 64 -4.01 8.09 12.29
CA ASP A 64 -4.85 8.66 13.34
C ASP A 64 -4.49 10.12 13.68
N MET A 65 -3.24 10.51 13.47
CA MET A 65 -2.70 11.84 13.79
C MET A 65 -2.98 12.86 12.68
N PHE A 66 -2.73 12.50 11.42
CA PHE A 66 -2.82 13.39 10.27
C PHE A 66 -4.04 13.15 9.39
N LYS A 67 -4.79 12.07 9.62
CA LYS A 67 -5.96 11.68 8.80
C LYS A 67 -5.60 11.45 7.32
N THR A 68 -4.36 11.04 7.08
CA THR A 68 -3.81 10.74 5.75
C THR A 68 -4.11 9.29 5.39
N TYR A 69 -4.50 9.01 4.15
CA TYR A 69 -4.60 7.64 3.67
C TYR A 69 -3.20 7.06 3.47
N MET A 70 -2.97 5.88 4.03
CA MET A 70 -1.68 5.22 4.01
C MET A 70 -1.82 3.84 3.39
N ALA A 71 -0.84 3.47 2.56
CA ALA A 71 -0.54 2.08 2.22
C ALA A 71 0.69 1.64 3.03
N LEU A 72 0.52 0.60 3.83
CA LEU A 72 1.57 -0.04 4.60
C LEU A 72 1.85 -1.40 3.97
N PHE A 73 3.10 -1.71 3.68
CA PHE A 73 3.44 -2.99 3.07
C PHE A 73 4.89 -3.39 3.32
N GLY A 74 5.13 -4.70 3.30
CA GLY A 74 6.45 -5.28 3.17
C GLY A 74 6.88 -5.26 1.70
N LEU A 75 8.13 -4.95 1.44
CA LEU A 75 8.70 -4.93 0.10
C LEU A 75 9.99 -5.75 0.11
N GLN A 76 10.00 -6.89 -0.56
CA GLN A 76 11.20 -7.71 -0.63
C GLN A 76 12.30 -6.97 -1.39
N GLY A 77 13.54 -7.10 -0.91
CA GLY A 77 14.69 -6.42 -1.51
C GLY A 77 15.90 -6.46 -0.59
N ARG A 78 17.08 -6.21 -1.14
CA ARG A 78 18.33 -6.18 -0.36
C ARG A 78 18.53 -4.81 0.26
N LYS A 79 19.16 -4.76 1.44
CA LYS A 79 19.50 -3.50 2.12
C LYS A 79 20.26 -2.49 1.24
N LYS A 80 21.10 -2.97 0.32
CA LYS A 80 21.84 -2.11 -0.62
C LYS A 80 20.97 -1.41 -1.68
N GLU A 81 19.76 -1.89 -1.91
CA GLU A 81 18.80 -1.32 -2.87
C GLU A 81 17.98 -0.18 -2.26
N GLY A 82 18.15 0.11 -0.95
CA GLY A 82 17.32 1.06 -0.21
C GLY A 82 17.32 2.47 -0.76
N GLU A 83 18.47 2.98 -1.22
CA GLU A 83 18.54 4.32 -1.81
C GLU A 83 17.73 4.38 -3.11
N ALA A 84 17.89 3.38 -3.99
CA ALA A 84 17.17 3.32 -5.25
C ALA A 84 15.65 3.16 -5.07
N ILE A 85 15.22 2.27 -4.15
CA ILE A 85 13.81 2.08 -3.81
C ILE A 85 13.22 3.39 -3.25
N ARG A 86 13.95 4.05 -2.33
CA ARG A 86 13.53 5.32 -1.74
C ARG A 86 13.34 6.38 -2.83
N SER A 87 14.35 6.61 -3.66
CA SER A 87 14.27 7.61 -4.73
C SER A 87 13.11 7.34 -5.68
N TYR A 88 12.87 6.08 -6.05
CA TYR A 88 11.73 5.70 -6.87
C TYR A 88 10.39 6.08 -6.21
N ILE A 89 10.19 5.72 -4.93
CA ILE A 89 8.94 6.02 -4.22
C ILE A 89 8.77 7.54 -4.02
N GLU A 90 9.84 8.25 -3.69
CA GLU A 90 9.82 9.71 -3.52
C GLU A 90 9.37 10.43 -4.82
N GLU A 91 9.79 9.94 -5.98
CA GLU A 91 9.30 10.43 -7.27
C GLU A 91 7.79 10.19 -7.46
N LYS A 92 7.29 8.99 -7.10
CA LYS A 92 5.84 8.69 -7.16
C LYS A 92 5.02 9.53 -6.21
N LEU A 93 5.61 9.94 -5.09
CA LEU A 93 5.01 10.86 -4.13
C LEU A 93 5.18 12.33 -4.51
N GLN A 94 5.71 12.64 -5.70
CA GLN A 94 5.98 14.01 -6.14
C GLN A 94 6.84 14.80 -5.12
N HIS A 95 7.72 14.09 -4.39
CA HIS A 95 8.53 14.62 -3.29
C HIS A 95 7.72 15.19 -2.10
N GLN A 96 6.42 14.90 -1.99
CA GLN A 96 5.60 15.22 -0.84
C GLN A 96 5.66 14.08 0.18
N LEU A 97 6.69 14.12 1.04
CA LEU A 97 7.07 12.97 1.87
C LEU A 97 6.42 12.94 3.26
N THR A 98 5.41 13.77 3.51
CA THR A 98 4.71 13.77 4.81
C THR A 98 4.01 12.44 5.04
N GLY A 99 4.39 11.73 6.11
CA GLY A 99 3.88 10.39 6.43
C GLY A 99 4.64 9.25 5.75
N PHE A 100 5.52 9.55 4.78
CA PHE A 100 6.35 8.52 4.15
C PHE A 100 7.45 8.05 5.10
N SER A 101 7.56 6.73 5.30
CA SER A 101 8.67 6.10 6.00
C SER A 101 9.08 4.81 5.28
N MET A 102 10.36 4.45 5.46
CA MET A 102 10.88 3.18 4.96
C MET A 102 12.03 2.70 5.84
N SER A 103 11.85 1.53 6.45
CA SER A 103 12.81 0.84 7.32
C SER A 103 13.15 -0.54 6.76
N PHE A 104 14.37 -1.02 6.97
CA PHE A 104 14.74 -2.39 6.61
C PHE A 104 14.63 -3.28 7.84
N SER A 105 13.79 -4.33 7.78
CA SER A 105 13.73 -5.36 8.82
C SER A 105 14.91 -6.31 8.62
N ASP A 106 16.00 -6.12 9.40
CA ASP A 106 17.18 -6.98 9.34
C ASP A 106 16.87 -8.45 9.72
N ASN A 107 15.79 -8.68 10.48
CA ASN A 107 15.38 -10.01 10.91
C ASN A 107 14.63 -10.78 9.81
N GLU A 108 13.82 -10.08 9.01
CA GLU A 108 12.92 -10.71 8.04
C GLU A 108 13.36 -10.50 6.59
N GLY A 109 14.32 -9.60 6.35
CA GLY A 109 14.94 -9.40 5.05
C GLY A 109 14.08 -8.63 4.05
N PHE A 110 13.12 -7.84 4.51
CA PHE A 110 12.28 -6.97 3.69
C PHE A 110 12.31 -5.52 4.17
N TRP A 111 11.83 -4.62 3.31
CA TRP A 111 11.59 -3.22 3.62
C TRP A 111 10.17 -3.04 4.13
N GLU A 112 9.99 -2.46 5.29
CA GLU A 112 8.71 -1.94 5.75
C GLU A 112 8.53 -0.55 5.15
N VAL A 113 7.42 -0.34 4.45
CA VAL A 113 7.12 0.92 3.78
C VAL A 113 5.77 1.44 4.26
N ASN A 114 5.75 2.67 4.74
CA ASN A 114 4.51 3.42 4.96
C ASN A 114 4.45 4.52 3.91
N MET A 115 3.50 4.45 3.00
CA MET A 115 3.38 5.33 1.85
C MET A 115 2.07 6.11 1.91
N PRO A 116 2.08 7.46 1.93
CA PRO A 116 0.85 8.24 1.83
C PRO A 116 0.27 8.11 0.42
N LEU A 117 -1.05 7.95 0.31
CA LEU A 117 -1.74 7.85 -0.98
C LEU A 117 -2.06 9.22 -1.59
N ASP A 118 -2.31 10.22 -0.74
CA ASP A 118 -2.72 11.57 -1.17
C ASP A 118 -1.83 12.20 -2.24
N PRO A 119 -0.48 12.07 -2.19
CA PRO A 119 0.38 12.66 -3.21
C PRO A 119 0.47 11.88 -4.52
N ILE A 120 -0.05 10.66 -4.59
CA ILE A 120 -0.01 9.85 -5.81
C ILE A 120 -0.93 10.49 -6.85
N GLU A 121 -0.39 10.73 -8.06
CA GLU A 121 -1.15 11.35 -9.13
C GLU A 121 -2.41 10.54 -9.47
N GLY A 122 -3.58 11.18 -9.42
CA GLY A 122 -4.87 10.52 -9.70
C GLY A 122 -5.61 10.00 -8.47
N PHE A 123 -5.01 10.05 -7.28
CA PHE A 123 -5.70 9.69 -6.05
C PHE A 123 -6.88 10.63 -5.74
N ASN A 124 -8.00 10.06 -5.31
CA ASN A 124 -9.19 10.79 -4.89
C ASN A 124 -9.96 9.97 -3.85
N GLU A 125 -10.29 10.56 -2.70
CA GLU A 125 -10.96 9.84 -1.61
C GLU A 125 -12.37 9.30 -1.95
N SER A 126 -13.01 9.80 -2.99
CA SER A 126 -14.29 9.29 -3.50
C SER A 126 -14.14 8.09 -4.45
N MET A 127 -12.92 7.73 -4.85
CA MET A 127 -12.68 6.61 -5.73
C MET A 127 -12.95 5.28 -5.00
N PRO A 128 -13.45 4.25 -5.72
CA PRO A 128 -13.56 2.90 -5.19
C PRO A 128 -12.24 2.37 -4.60
N ILE A 129 -12.31 1.55 -3.55
CA ILE A 129 -11.14 0.89 -2.96
C ILE A 129 -10.35 0.10 -4.02
N GLN A 130 -11.02 -0.61 -4.93
CA GLN A 130 -10.34 -1.30 -6.04
C GLN A 130 -9.51 -0.35 -6.92
N ASP A 131 -9.99 0.88 -7.15
CA ASP A 131 -9.31 1.82 -8.03
C ASP A 131 -8.11 2.42 -7.29
N ALA A 132 -8.20 2.61 -5.97
CA ALA A 132 -7.06 3.02 -5.14
C ALA A 132 -5.98 1.92 -5.08
N LEU A 133 -6.38 0.65 -4.99
CA LEU A 133 -5.46 -0.50 -5.07
C LEU A 133 -4.79 -0.57 -6.45
N GLN A 134 -5.55 -0.37 -7.53
CA GLN A 134 -5.00 -0.31 -8.89
C GLN A 134 -4.00 0.84 -9.02
N LEU A 135 -4.34 2.03 -8.51
CA LEU A 135 -3.45 3.18 -8.53
C LEU A 135 -2.14 2.91 -7.78
N LEU A 136 -2.21 2.28 -6.62
CA LEU A 136 -1.03 1.88 -5.86
C LEU A 136 -0.19 0.86 -6.63
N HIS A 137 -0.83 -0.16 -7.21
CA HIS A 137 -0.14 -1.18 -8.03
C HIS A 137 0.59 -0.54 -9.22
N ASP A 138 -0.08 0.35 -9.95
CA ASP A 138 0.49 1.07 -11.09
C ASP A 138 1.67 1.95 -10.66
N ALA A 139 1.56 2.62 -9.50
CA ALA A 139 2.64 3.44 -8.94
C ALA A 139 3.88 2.59 -8.59
N LEU A 140 3.67 1.38 -8.07
CA LEU A 140 4.73 0.46 -7.66
C LEU A 140 5.26 -0.42 -8.82
N GLY A 141 4.54 -0.54 -9.93
CA GLY A 141 4.86 -1.46 -11.03
C GLY A 141 6.27 -1.32 -11.63
N GLY A 142 6.85 -0.12 -11.61
CA GLY A 142 8.21 0.14 -12.08
C GLY A 142 9.34 -0.34 -11.15
N LEU A 143 9.03 -0.80 -9.93
CA LEU A 143 10.04 -1.28 -8.97
C LEU A 143 10.82 -2.49 -9.51
N ASN A 144 10.15 -3.42 -10.19
CA ASN A 144 10.81 -4.60 -10.75
C ASN A 144 11.79 -4.23 -11.87
N GLU A 145 11.40 -3.33 -12.76
CA GLU A 145 12.24 -2.86 -13.86
C GLU A 145 13.50 -2.19 -13.31
N MET A 146 13.34 -1.27 -12.35
CA MET A 146 14.43 -0.60 -11.64
C MET A 146 15.41 -1.60 -10.97
N ARG A 147 14.90 -2.71 -10.43
CA ARG A 147 15.74 -3.72 -9.76
C ARG A 147 16.55 -4.57 -10.73
N THR A 148 16.07 -4.74 -11.96
CA THR A 148 16.73 -5.55 -12.98
C THR A 148 17.90 -4.80 -13.62
N GLU A 149 17.81 -3.47 -13.72
CA GLU A 149 18.86 -2.60 -14.28
C GLU A 149 20.05 -2.38 -13.34
N ASN A 150 19.89 -2.61 -12.04
CA ASN A 150 20.90 -2.37 -11.00
C ASN A 150 21.62 -3.66 -10.51
N GLN A 151 21.51 -4.77 -11.25
CA GLN A 151 22.24 -6.02 -11.01
C GLN A 151 23.50 -6.13 -11.86
#